data_AF-A0A5J5K8P1-F1
#
_entry.id   AF-A0A5J5K8P1-F1
#
_cell.length_a   1.000
_cell.length_b   1.000
_cell.length_c   1.000
_cell.angle_alpha   90.00
_cell.angle_beta   90.00
_cell.angle_gamma   90.00
#
_symmetry.space_group_name_H-M   'P 1'
#
loop_
_entity.id
_entity.type
_entity.pdbx_description
1 polymer ?
#
loop_
_entity_poly.entity_id
_entity_poly.type
_entity_poly.pdbx_seq_one_letter_code
_entity_poly.pdbx_strand_id
1 'polypeptide(L)'
;MRMTRTTQILAASVLGLTLTGLGVSPALADDPGTGIDVSVTITPTTTPGQISMTVADNNGVSLQENGSDAAARQFVGTLPTVTVTDTRTPAEIPDGEFWAVVGQA
;
A
#
# COMPACT_ATOMS: atom_id res chain seq x y z
N MET A 1 -80.20 -24.49 17.96
CA MET A 1 -79.71 -25.56 18.86
C MET A 1 -78.35 -25.12 19.40
N ARG A 2 -78.27 -24.80 20.69
CA ARG A 2 -77.05 -24.36 21.40
C ARG A 2 -76.28 -25.58 21.90
N MET A 3 -74.98 -25.63 21.66
CA MET A 3 -74.02 -26.19 22.62
C MET A 3 -72.87 -25.19 22.78
N THR A 4 -72.69 -24.77 24.03
CA THR A 4 -71.70 -23.84 24.56
C THR A 4 -70.49 -24.59 25.13
N ARG A 5 -69.30 -24.01 24.99
CA ARG A 5 -68.27 -23.72 26.02
C ARG A 5 -66.87 -23.78 25.39
N THR A 6 -66.20 -22.62 25.27
CA THR A 6 -65.13 -22.18 26.20
C THR A 6 -63.88 -23.05 26.01
N THR A 7 -62.77 -22.53 25.47
CA THR A 7 -61.63 -22.10 26.32
C THR A 7 -60.47 -21.54 25.45
N GLN A 8 -60.12 -20.27 25.70
CA GLN A 8 -58.77 -19.62 25.63
C GLN A 8 -58.07 -19.56 24.26
N ILE A 9 -57.98 -18.44 23.54
CA ILE A 9 -57.34 -17.14 23.84
C ILE A 9 -55.95 -17.27 24.51
N LEU A 10 -54.91 -17.37 23.68
CA LEU A 10 -53.65 -16.63 23.86
C LEU A 10 -53.46 -15.79 22.58
N ALA A 11 -53.86 -14.52 22.62
CA ALA A 11 -52.96 -13.39 22.86
C ALA A 11 -51.96 -13.19 21.71
N ALA A 12 -52.39 -12.38 20.75
CA ALA A 12 -51.52 -11.67 19.83
C ALA A 12 -50.57 -10.77 20.63
N SER A 13 -49.27 -10.81 20.32
CA SER A 13 -48.36 -9.73 20.67
C SER A 13 -47.09 -9.76 19.80
N VAL A 14 -46.98 -8.70 19.00
CA VAL A 14 -45.74 -8.03 18.58
C VAL A 14 -45.06 -8.53 17.30
N LEU A 15 -45.53 -7.92 16.20
CA LEU A 15 -44.71 -7.33 15.14
C LEU A 15 -43.40 -6.72 15.67
N GLY A 16 -42.25 -7.16 15.15
CA GLY A 16 -40.97 -6.45 15.30
C GLY A 16 -39.84 -7.20 14.60
N LEU A 17 -39.32 -6.66 13.49
CA LEU A 17 -37.93 -6.16 13.41
C LEU A 17 -36.89 -7.25 13.77
N THR A 18 -36.07 -7.81 12.88
CA THR A 18 -35.23 -7.13 11.90
C THR A 18 -34.65 -8.14 10.90
N LEU A 19 -34.85 -7.89 9.61
CA LEU A 19 -34.07 -8.49 8.53
C LEU A 19 -32.77 -7.67 8.36
N THR A 20 -31.82 -7.81 9.28
CA THR A 20 -30.47 -7.21 9.15
C THR A 20 -29.41 -8.21 9.62
N GLY A 21 -29.35 -9.34 8.94
CA GLY A 21 -28.33 -10.37 9.12
C GLY A 21 -27.44 -10.52 7.90
N LEU A 22 -27.26 -9.46 7.10
CA LEU A 22 -26.13 -9.42 6.17
C LEU A 22 -24.90 -9.17 7.03
N GLY A 23 -24.27 -10.27 7.47
CA GLY A 23 -22.94 -10.24 8.07
C GLY A 23 -21.99 -9.61 7.07
N VAL A 24 -21.78 -8.31 7.18
CA VAL A 24 -20.66 -7.63 6.56
C VAL A 24 -19.45 -8.10 7.35
N SER A 25 -18.88 -9.22 6.92
CA SER A 25 -17.52 -9.58 7.31
C SER A 25 -16.64 -8.38 6.94
N PRO A 26 -15.81 -7.84 7.85
CA PRO A 26 -14.77 -6.92 7.40
C PRO A 26 -13.98 -7.65 6.32
N ALA A 27 -13.70 -6.98 5.21
CA ALA A 27 -12.69 -7.46 4.27
C ALA A 27 -11.37 -7.48 5.04
N LEU A 28 -11.05 -8.63 5.64
CA LEU A 28 -9.73 -8.90 6.17
C LEU A 28 -8.83 -8.92 4.94
N ALA A 29 -7.93 -7.94 4.86
CA ALA A 29 -6.81 -8.05 3.93
C ALA A 29 -6.11 -9.38 4.25
N ASP A 30 -5.89 -10.20 3.23
CA ASP A 30 -5.08 -11.40 3.36
C ASP A 30 -3.69 -10.94 3.82
N ASP A 31 -3.31 -11.26 5.05
CA ASP A 31 -1.98 -10.99 5.57
C ASP A 31 -1.04 -11.97 4.86
N PRO A 32 -0.12 -11.53 3.99
CA PRO A 32 0.67 -12.42 3.15
C PRO A 32 1.67 -13.31 3.91
N GLY A 33 1.51 -13.48 5.23
CA GLY A 33 2.38 -14.25 6.10
C GLY A 33 3.72 -13.54 6.35
N THR A 34 4.77 -14.31 6.63
CA THR A 34 6.14 -13.79 6.67
C THR A 34 6.50 -13.34 5.26
N GLY A 35 6.59 -12.02 5.05
CA GLY A 35 6.70 -11.39 3.73
C GLY A 35 7.71 -12.04 2.75
N ILE A 36 7.52 -11.76 1.46
CA ILE A 36 8.35 -12.33 0.39
C ILE A 36 9.75 -11.70 0.45
N ASP A 37 10.77 -12.52 0.68
CA ASP A 37 12.17 -12.10 0.60
C ASP A 37 12.59 -11.98 -0.88
N VAL A 38 12.85 -10.74 -1.30
CA VAL A 38 13.30 -10.42 -2.66
C VAL A 38 14.74 -9.91 -2.57
N SER A 39 15.69 -10.73 -3.02
CA SER A 39 17.09 -10.34 -3.10
C SER A 39 17.53 -10.21 -4.55
N VAL A 40 18.27 -9.13 -4.84
CA VAL A 40 18.92 -8.90 -6.12
C VAL A 40 20.40 -8.63 -5.86
N THR A 41 21.28 -9.44 -6.44
CA THR A 41 22.72 -9.19 -6.44
C THR A 41 23.09 -8.47 -7.73
N ILE A 42 23.56 -7.23 -7.62
CA ILE A 42 24.08 -6.45 -8.74
C ILE A 42 25.60 -6.40 -8.60
N THR A 43 26.32 -7.02 -9.53
CA THR A 43 27.77 -6.88 -9.59
C THR A 43 28.14 -5.49 -10.12
N PRO A 44 28.95 -4.69 -9.42
CA PRO A 44 29.36 -3.38 -9.90
C PRO A 44 30.19 -3.48 -11.19
N THR A 45 29.84 -2.67 -12.19
CA THR A 45 30.65 -2.55 -13.40
C THR A 45 31.88 -1.70 -13.13
N THR A 46 33.06 -2.17 -13.52
CA THR A 46 34.34 -1.48 -13.28
C THR A 46 34.83 -0.63 -14.46
N THR A 47 34.22 -0.79 -15.64
CA THR A 47 34.55 0.02 -16.82
C THR A 47 33.97 1.43 -16.68
N PRO A 48 34.78 2.50 -16.84
CA PRO A 48 34.29 3.88 -16.91
C PRO A 48 33.33 4.10 -18.10
N GLY A 49 32.67 5.26 -18.15
CA GLY A 49 31.76 5.61 -19.25
C GLY A 49 30.27 5.42 -18.94
N GLN A 50 29.92 5.27 -17.66
CA GLN A 50 28.55 4.97 -17.22
C GLN A 50 28.02 6.01 -16.22
N ILE A 51 26.70 6.18 -16.21
CA ILE A 51 25.99 6.77 -15.07
C ILE A 51 25.27 5.64 -14.32
N SER A 52 25.47 5.55 -13.02
CA SER A 52 24.79 4.59 -12.15
C SER A 52 24.06 5.29 -11.01
N MET A 53 23.00 4.67 -10.51
CA MET A 53 22.22 5.13 -9.36
C MET A 53 22.12 4.00 -8.34
N THR A 54 22.42 4.31 -7.09
CA THR A 54 22.29 3.40 -5.96
C THR A 54 21.33 3.99 -4.94
N VAL A 55 20.43 3.16 -4.44
CA VAL A 55 19.54 3.49 -3.31
C VAL A 55 20.12 2.79 -2.09
N ALA A 56 20.31 3.55 -1.00
CA ALA A 56 20.82 2.99 0.25
C ALA A 56 19.85 1.95 0.83
N ASP A 57 20.39 1.06 1.67
CA ASP A 57 19.58 0.13 2.44
C ASP A 57 18.50 0.86 3.25
N ASN A 58 17.40 0.18 3.57
CA ASN A 58 16.26 0.77 4.29
C ASN A 58 16.56 1.15 5.76
N ASN A 59 17.83 1.15 6.17
CA ASN A 59 18.26 1.57 7.50
C ASN A 59 18.05 3.07 7.68
N GLY A 60 16.95 3.45 8.36
CA GLY A 60 16.59 4.84 8.61
C GLY A 60 15.44 5.36 7.75
N VAL A 61 14.84 4.52 6.90
CA VAL A 61 13.59 4.84 6.20
C VAL A 61 12.46 4.84 7.23
N SER A 62 11.68 5.92 7.24
CA SER A 62 10.52 6.05 8.12
C SER A 62 9.41 6.72 7.34
N LEU A 63 8.39 5.94 6.97
CA LEU A 63 7.26 6.40 6.19
C LEU A 63 6.00 6.22 7.02
N GLN A 64 5.24 7.30 7.17
CA GLN A 64 3.95 7.30 7.83
C GLN A 64 2.88 7.68 6.82
N GLU A 65 1.79 6.92 6.81
CA GLU A 65 0.63 7.29 6.01
C GLU A 65 0.02 8.59 6.54
N ASN A 66 -0.04 9.60 5.69
CA ASN A 66 -0.63 10.89 6.01
C ASN A 66 -1.12 11.56 4.74
N GLY A 67 -2.41 11.90 4.69
CA GLY A 67 -3.04 12.55 3.53
C GLY A 67 -3.58 11.60 2.46
N SER A 68 -3.70 10.30 2.73
CA SER A 68 -4.36 9.37 1.82
C SER A 68 -5.84 9.70 1.61
N ASP A 69 -6.36 9.36 0.44
CA ASP A 69 -7.79 9.46 0.10
C ASP A 69 -8.26 8.23 -0.69
N ALA A 70 -9.47 8.31 -1.26
CA ALA A 70 -10.06 7.21 -2.04
C ALA A 70 -9.36 6.98 -3.39
N ALA A 71 -8.55 7.93 -3.87
CA ALA A 71 -7.84 7.86 -5.15
C ALA A 71 -6.38 7.42 -4.98
N ALA A 72 -5.72 7.76 -3.87
CA ALA A 72 -4.33 7.40 -3.63
C ALA A 72 -4.01 7.18 -2.13
N ARG A 73 -3.08 6.24 -1.88
CA ARG A 73 -2.42 6.14 -0.58
C ARG A 73 -1.11 6.92 -0.62
N GLN A 74 -0.93 7.81 0.35
CA GLN A 74 0.22 8.69 0.44
C GLN A 74 1.00 8.42 1.73
N PHE A 75 2.32 8.40 1.60
CA PHE A 75 3.23 8.26 2.73
C PHE A 75 4.19 9.44 2.76
N VAL A 76 4.42 9.97 3.97
CA VAL A 76 5.37 11.06 4.22
C VAL A 76 6.44 10.61 5.19
N GLY A 77 7.63 11.19 5.10
CA GLY A 77 8.71 10.95 6.04
C GLY A 77 10.08 10.88 5.37
N THR A 78 10.94 10.01 5.89
CA THR A 78 12.34 9.90 5.47
C THR A 78 12.48 8.82 4.41
N LEU A 79 12.90 9.22 3.22
CA LEU A 79 13.27 8.33 2.12
C LEU A 79 14.73 7.87 2.25
N PRO A 80 15.11 6.73 1.63
CA PRO A 80 16.51 6.33 1.58
C PRO A 80 17.35 7.34 0.77
N THR A 81 18.63 7.44 1.11
CA THR A 81 19.58 8.22 0.32
C THR A 81 19.75 7.60 -1.07
N VAL A 82 19.65 8.43 -2.10
CA VAL A 82 19.95 8.04 -3.48
C VAL A 82 21.25 8.71 -3.90
N THR A 83 22.20 7.91 -4.37
CA THR A 83 23.50 8.36 -4.85
C THR A 83 23.59 8.11 -6.35
N VAL A 84 23.96 9.14 -7.12
CA VAL A 84 24.25 9.01 -8.55
C VAL A 84 25.75 9.17 -8.76
N THR A 85 26.34 8.24 -9.51
CA THR A 85 27.76 8.26 -9.87
C THR A 85 27.88 8.38 -11.37
N ASP A 86 28.57 9.42 -11.84
CA ASP A 86 28.95 9.57 -13.25
C ASP A 86 30.44 9.27 -13.41
N THR A 87 30.75 8.26 -14.21
CA THR A 87 32.12 7.80 -14.50
C THR A 87 32.56 8.13 -15.91
N ARG A 88 31.73 8.87 -16.68
CA ARG A 88 32.11 9.33 -18.02
C ARG A 88 33.20 10.38 -17.90
N THR A 89 34.15 10.29 -18.82
CA THR A 89 35.16 11.32 -19.03
C THR A 89 34.55 12.51 -19.75
N PRO A 90 35.11 13.73 -19.63
CA PRO A 90 34.62 14.89 -20.36
C PRO A 90 34.58 14.70 -21.88
N ALA A 91 35.45 13.86 -22.45
CA ALA A 91 35.47 13.57 -23.89
C ALA A 91 34.30 12.70 -24.36
N GLU A 92 33.63 12.00 -23.44
CA GLU A 92 32.47 11.14 -23.71
C GLU A 92 31.13 11.89 -23.57
N ILE A 93 31.16 13.14 -23.12
CA ILE A 93 29.97 13.99 -22.93
C ILE A 93 29.95 15.02 -24.05
N PRO A 94 28.96 14.99 -24.96
CA PRO A 94 28.83 16.01 -26.00
C PRO A 94 28.66 17.41 -25.42
N ASP A 95 29.17 18.42 -26.14
CA ASP A 95 29.06 19.82 -25.71
C ASP A 95 27.60 20.23 -25.50
N GLY A 96 27.30 20.76 -24.31
CA GLY A 96 25.96 21.20 -23.95
C GLY A 96 25.02 20.09 -23.44
N GLU A 97 25.49 18.84 -23.35
CA GLU A 97 24.74 17.76 -22.70
C GLU A 97 25.00 17.71 -21.20
N PHE A 98 23.91 17.52 -20.44
CA PHE A 98 23.93 17.40 -18.98
C PHE A 98 22.91 16.37 -18.55
N TRP A 99 23.10 15.84 -17.35
CA TRP A 99 22.07 15.06 -16.66
C TRP A 99 21.68 15.77 -15.37
N ALA A 100 20.45 15.52 -14.95
CA ALA A 100 19.93 15.99 -13.68
C ALA A 100 19.01 14.91 -13.10
N VAL A 101 18.93 14.84 -11.77
CA VAL A 101 17.89 14.06 -11.10
C VAL A 101 16.64 14.92 -11.05
N VAL A 102 15.59 14.49 -11.74
CA VAL A 102 14.28 15.14 -11.68
C VAL A 102 13.40 14.31 -10.74
N GLY A 103 13.22 14.81 -9.53
CA GLY A 103 12.28 14.23 -8.56
C GLY A 103 10.86 14.72 -8.79
N GLN A 104 9.88 13.86 -8.47
CA GLN A 104 8.48 14.26 -8.26
C GLN A 104 8.21 14.01 -6.77
N ALA A 105 7.63 15.01 -6.09
CA ALA A 105 7.19 14.91 -4.71
C ALA A 105 5.71 14.53 -4.66
#